data_AF-A0A0D0SWV9-F1
#
_entry.id   AF-A0A0D0SWV9-F1
#
_cell.length_a   1.000
_cell.length_b   1.000
_cell.length_c   1.000
_cell.angle_alpha   90.00
_cell.angle_beta   90.00
_cell.angle_gamma   90.00
#
_symmetry.space_group_name_H-M   'P 1'
#
loop_
_entity.id
_entity.type
_entity.pdbx_description
1 polymer ?
#
loop_
_entity_poly.entity_id
_entity_poly.type
_entity_poly.pdbx_seq_one_letter_code
_entity_poly.pdbx_strand_id
1 'polypeptide(L)'
;MALPSTSSSASAAVPSAVESGANSFASSRTVQSSASSTPGASASKGIIPSPSSNVTQAAPAVTIYPDTSSGQPVEIIGTRVTSAGQDVYLGIPFARPPIDGLRFTPPESYTYNSSTFQATTAPPACMQDNSSNNQTISEDCLYLNVYSPAGSNATNNWLPVMVWVYGGSFTSGSINTYPGTAILAYAEQTERPFIFVAINYRLGVFGWGTGSGFAENNAANLGLRDIMKGLSWVQENIWAFGGNPDQVTVFGESAGAISISLLFLNQSTTLFSAAIMESGAQSTAPIGPTNTTWEDAYTALLATTNCTSPSAGNVTQFQCLKALPAQELLRGQLAVRNQTEFAAGFIYGKLCQKSKTGYRSNCYH
;
A
#
# COMPACT_ATOMS: atom_id res chain seq x y z
N MET A 1 15.84 48.33 -54.59
CA MET A 1 16.90 48.34 -53.56
C MET A 1 17.35 46.91 -53.34
N ALA A 2 18.67 46.69 -53.31
CA ALA A 2 19.36 45.42 -53.44
C ALA A 2 19.32 44.52 -52.19
N LEU A 3 19.52 43.21 -52.42
CA LEU A 3 19.83 42.10 -51.49
C LEU A 3 21.19 42.32 -50.74
N PRO A 4 21.70 41.45 -49.81
CA PRO A 4 21.32 40.05 -49.50
C PRO A 4 21.44 39.54 -48.02
N SER A 5 20.94 38.30 -47.84
CA SER A 5 21.35 37.15 -46.98
C SER A 5 22.26 37.32 -45.75
N THR A 6 21.88 36.64 -44.65
CA THR A 6 22.75 35.62 -44.01
C THR A 6 21.93 34.47 -43.40
N SER A 7 22.39 33.26 -43.69
CA SER A 7 22.01 31.96 -43.15
C SER A 7 22.85 31.63 -41.91
N SER A 8 22.28 30.98 -40.89
CA SER A 8 23.07 30.11 -40.01
C SER A 8 22.25 28.93 -39.50
N SER A 9 22.45 27.79 -40.15
CA SER A 9 22.18 26.46 -39.63
C SER A 9 23.22 26.10 -38.57
N ALA A 10 22.79 25.72 -37.37
CA ALA A 10 23.65 25.04 -36.41
C ALA A 10 23.21 23.58 -36.29
N SER A 11 23.89 22.73 -37.05
CA SER A 11 23.97 21.29 -36.83
C SER A 11 25.02 21.05 -35.73
N ALA A 12 24.66 20.42 -34.62
CA ALA A 12 25.60 19.96 -33.63
C ALA A 12 25.75 18.43 -33.77
N ALA A 13 26.92 18.03 -34.26
CA ALA A 13 27.31 16.67 -34.53
C ALA A 13 27.49 15.84 -33.24
N VAL A 14 27.09 14.58 -33.34
CA VAL A 14 27.42 13.50 -32.41
C VAL A 14 28.83 12.99 -32.72
N PRO A 15 29.74 12.84 -31.75
CA PRO A 15 30.89 11.96 -31.90
C PRO A 15 30.62 10.62 -31.22
N SER A 16 30.60 9.57 -32.04
CA SER A 16 30.82 8.19 -31.62
C SER A 16 32.30 7.98 -31.31
N ALA A 17 32.60 7.37 -30.16
CA ALA A 17 33.82 6.61 -29.96
C ALA A 17 33.51 5.40 -29.09
N VAL A 18 33.59 4.24 -29.72
CA VAL A 18 33.63 2.91 -29.12
C VAL A 18 35.05 2.71 -28.60
N GLU A 19 35.22 2.34 -27.34
CA GLU A 19 36.31 1.42 -27.00
C GLU A 19 35.99 0.61 -25.74
N SER A 20 36.30 -0.67 -25.88
CA SER A 20 36.08 -1.80 -24.99
C SER A 20 36.94 -1.76 -23.73
N GLY A 21 36.36 -2.10 -22.60
CA GLY A 21 37.09 -2.32 -21.35
C GLY A 21 36.28 -3.14 -20.37
N ALA A 22 36.26 -4.46 -20.56
CA ALA A 22 35.84 -5.41 -19.54
C ALA A 22 36.76 -5.25 -18.31
N ASN A 23 36.20 -5.09 -17.13
CA ASN A 23 36.92 -5.43 -15.90
C ASN A 23 35.98 -6.09 -14.89
N SER A 24 36.41 -7.29 -14.55
CA SER A 24 35.82 -8.30 -13.70
C SER A 24 35.84 -7.92 -12.23
N PHE A 25 34.78 -8.33 -11.52
CA PHE A 25 34.72 -8.45 -10.07
C PHE A 25 35.87 -9.34 -9.55
N ALA A 26 36.66 -8.82 -8.61
CA ALA A 26 37.70 -9.57 -7.91
C ALA A 26 37.46 -9.55 -6.39
N SER A 27 37.09 -10.75 -5.91
CA SER A 27 37.27 -11.38 -4.60
C SER A 27 37.62 -10.57 -3.35
N SER A 28 36.76 -10.80 -2.36
CA SER A 28 36.97 -10.90 -0.92
C SER A 28 38.42 -11.19 -0.49
N ARG A 29 38.93 -10.37 0.43
CA ARG A 29 40.11 -10.70 1.25
C ARG A 29 39.69 -11.15 2.64
N THR A 30 39.95 -12.42 2.89
CA THR A 30 40.12 -13.05 4.20
C THR A 30 41.18 -12.31 5.02
N VAL A 31 40.88 -11.95 6.27
CA VAL A 31 41.88 -11.51 7.25
C VAL A 31 42.06 -12.64 8.27
N GLN A 32 43.28 -13.16 8.31
CA GLN A 32 43.73 -14.18 9.25
C GLN A 32 44.03 -13.58 10.63
N SER A 33 43.80 -14.42 11.64
CA SER A 33 44.15 -14.29 13.05
C SER A 33 45.65 -14.16 13.31
N SER A 34 46.01 -13.35 14.32
CA SER A 34 47.23 -13.56 15.10
C SER A 34 46.94 -13.34 16.59
N ALA A 35 47.39 -14.30 17.39
CA ALA A 35 47.30 -14.30 18.84
C ALA A 35 48.56 -13.67 19.45
N SER A 36 48.42 -12.94 20.56
CA SER A 36 49.49 -12.66 21.50
C SER A 36 48.94 -12.57 22.93
N SER A 37 49.78 -12.96 23.89
CA SER A 37 49.44 -13.50 25.20
C SER A 37 49.84 -12.59 26.38
N THR A 38 48.88 -12.32 27.29
CA THR A 38 48.94 -12.15 28.79
C THR A 38 49.95 -11.16 29.44
N PRO A 39 49.76 -10.66 30.71
CA PRO A 39 49.09 -11.31 31.86
C PRO A 39 48.19 -10.47 32.82
N GLY A 40 47.27 -11.22 33.46
CA GLY A 40 46.65 -11.14 34.80
C GLY A 40 46.53 -9.84 35.61
N ALA A 41 45.30 -9.55 36.08
CA ALA A 41 45.04 -8.99 37.41
C ALA A 41 43.63 -9.33 37.95
N SER A 42 43.66 -10.08 39.06
CA SER A 42 42.72 -10.26 40.18
C SER A 42 41.24 -9.83 40.10
N ALA A 43 40.37 -10.81 40.38
CA ALA A 43 38.95 -10.64 40.68
C ALA A 43 38.72 -10.08 42.10
N SER A 44 37.78 -9.15 42.24
CA SER A 44 37.13 -8.83 43.52
C SER A 44 35.61 -8.91 43.36
N LYS A 45 34.99 -9.67 44.27
CA LYS A 45 33.55 -9.94 44.34
C LYS A 45 32.80 -8.66 44.74
N GLY A 46 32.16 -8.02 43.77
CA GLY A 46 31.09 -7.05 44.02
C GLY A 46 29.73 -7.75 44.00
N ILE A 47 28.96 -7.60 45.07
CA ILE A 47 27.58 -8.10 45.21
C ILE A 47 26.71 -7.38 44.18
N ILE A 48 26.20 -8.10 43.18
CA ILE A 48 25.21 -7.61 42.22
C ILE A 48 23.83 -7.73 42.91
N PRO A 49 23.07 -6.63 43.13
CA PRO A 49 21.68 -6.76 43.51
C PRO A 49 20.90 -7.35 42.32
N SER A 50 20.24 -8.48 42.54
CA SER A 50 19.34 -9.09 41.56
C SER A 50 18.17 -8.16 41.21
N PRO A 51 17.68 -8.16 39.96
CA PRO A 51 16.59 -7.29 39.55
C PRO A 51 15.28 -7.83 40.13
N SER A 52 14.66 -7.07 41.03
CA SER A 52 13.32 -7.39 41.56
C SER A 52 12.36 -6.25 41.30
N SER A 53 11.92 -6.17 40.06
CA SER A 53 10.58 -5.69 39.72
C SER A 53 10.24 -6.22 38.33
N ASN A 54 9.57 -7.37 38.26
CA ASN A 54 8.76 -7.70 37.10
C ASN A 54 7.58 -6.72 37.08
N VAL A 55 7.84 -5.49 36.67
CA VAL A 55 6.79 -4.63 36.14
C VAL A 55 6.40 -5.28 34.83
N THR A 56 5.28 -6.01 34.83
CA THR A 56 4.63 -6.40 33.58
C THR A 56 4.33 -5.09 32.84
N GLN A 57 5.17 -4.75 31.86
CA GLN A 57 5.02 -3.51 31.12
C GLN A 57 3.64 -3.53 30.46
N ALA A 58 2.78 -2.59 30.83
CA ALA A 58 1.42 -2.52 30.31
C ALA A 58 1.47 -2.44 28.77
N ALA A 59 0.53 -3.13 28.12
CA ALA A 59 0.38 -3.05 26.67
C ALA A 59 0.20 -1.58 26.25
N PRO A 60 0.85 -1.14 25.16
CA PRO A 60 0.69 0.21 24.69
C PRO A 60 -0.76 0.40 24.21
N ALA A 61 -1.38 1.49 24.63
CA ALA A 61 -2.75 1.82 24.30
C ALA A 61 -2.85 3.30 23.93
N VAL A 62 -3.64 3.59 22.90
CA VAL A 62 -3.93 4.97 22.48
C VAL A 62 -5.43 5.15 22.31
N THR A 63 -5.93 6.36 22.52
CA THR A 63 -7.36 6.66 22.37
C THR A 63 -7.58 7.46 21.10
N ILE A 64 -8.42 6.93 20.21
CA ILE A 64 -8.88 7.61 19.00
C ILE A 64 -10.35 8.02 19.13
N TYR A 65 -10.80 8.95 18.27
CA TYR A 65 -12.18 9.42 18.21
C TYR A 65 -12.70 9.30 16.77
N PRO A 66 -13.07 8.09 16.33
CA PRO A 66 -13.51 7.89 14.95
C PRO A 66 -14.76 8.71 14.67
N ASP A 67 -14.92 9.28 13.49
CA ASP A 67 -16.11 10.05 13.09
C ASP A 67 -17.40 9.22 13.22
N THR A 68 -17.30 7.89 13.06
CA THR A 68 -18.39 6.94 13.22
C THR A 68 -18.80 6.68 14.67
N SER A 69 -17.99 7.11 15.64
CA SER A 69 -18.22 6.88 17.07
C SER A 69 -19.13 7.90 17.73
N SER A 70 -19.57 8.94 17.01
CA SER A 70 -20.34 10.06 17.59
C SER A 70 -19.65 10.70 18.81
N GLY A 71 -18.32 10.82 18.76
CA GLY A 71 -17.49 11.38 19.83
C GLY A 71 -17.17 10.41 20.98
N GLN A 72 -17.54 9.13 20.87
CA GLN A 72 -17.14 8.13 21.86
C GLN A 72 -15.70 7.68 21.64
N PRO A 73 -14.86 7.64 22.70
CA PRO A 73 -13.49 7.21 22.57
C PRO A 73 -13.41 5.71 22.25
N VAL A 74 -12.44 5.34 21.42
CA VAL A 74 -12.04 3.95 21.18
C VAL A 74 -10.58 3.79 21.56
N GLU A 75 -10.29 2.88 22.48
CA GLU A 75 -8.93 2.52 22.87
C GLU A 75 -8.37 1.44 21.94
N ILE A 76 -7.28 1.76 21.24
CA ILE A 76 -6.54 0.84 20.39
C ILE A 76 -5.39 0.27 21.19
N ILE A 77 -5.40 -1.04 21.43
CA ILE A 77 -4.42 -1.74 22.26
C ILE A 77 -3.46 -2.49 21.35
N GLY A 78 -2.17 -2.18 21.43
CA GLY A 78 -1.11 -2.79 20.63
C GLY A 78 -0.18 -3.69 21.43
N THR A 79 0.98 -3.98 20.86
CA THR A 79 2.06 -4.78 21.45
C THR A 79 3.32 -3.94 21.59
N ARG A 80 3.90 -3.92 22.79
CA ARG A 80 5.24 -3.36 23.05
C ARG A 80 6.29 -4.38 22.61
N VAL A 81 7.14 -4.00 21.66
CA VAL A 81 8.29 -4.80 21.22
C VAL A 81 9.55 -4.26 21.90
N THR A 82 9.80 -4.70 23.14
CA THR A 82 10.88 -4.18 23.99
C THR A 82 12.26 -4.30 23.36
N SER A 83 12.53 -5.38 22.61
CA SER A 83 13.82 -5.59 21.93
C SER A 83 14.11 -4.58 20.82
N ALA A 84 13.07 -3.93 20.29
CA ALA A 84 13.18 -2.95 19.21
C ALA A 84 12.84 -1.52 19.67
N GLY A 85 12.50 -1.31 20.95
CA GLY A 85 12.10 0.01 21.45
C GLY A 85 10.86 0.57 20.76
N GLN A 86 9.90 -0.30 20.36
CA GLN A 86 8.77 0.09 19.52
C GLN A 86 7.41 -0.33 20.10
N ASP A 87 6.38 0.45 19.78
CA ASP A 87 4.98 0.09 19.94
C ASP A 87 4.38 -0.24 18.58
N VAL A 88 3.66 -1.36 18.50
CA VAL A 88 3.15 -1.92 17.24
C VAL A 88 1.66 -2.23 17.37
N TYR A 89 0.88 -1.72 16.42
CA TYR A 89 -0.56 -1.89 16.35
C TYR A 89 -0.91 -2.50 14.99
N LEU A 90 -1.34 -3.76 14.99
CA LEU A 90 -1.59 -4.55 13.79
C LEU A 90 -3.10 -4.73 13.58
N GLY A 91 -3.53 -4.63 12.32
CA GLY A 91 -4.89 -4.99 11.92
C GLY A 91 -5.95 -4.00 12.38
N ILE A 92 -5.65 -2.70 12.38
CA ILE A 92 -6.66 -1.67 12.68
C ILE A 92 -7.57 -1.49 11.46
N PRO A 93 -8.89 -1.69 11.57
CA PRO A 93 -9.80 -1.49 10.44
C PRO A 93 -10.00 -0.01 10.15
N PHE A 94 -9.72 0.42 8.93
CA PHE A 94 -9.99 1.79 8.49
C PHE A 94 -11.30 1.90 7.68
N ALA A 95 -11.83 0.78 7.20
CA ALA A 95 -13.08 0.71 6.47
C ALA A 95 -13.88 -0.55 6.83
N ARG A 96 -15.20 -0.51 6.58
CA ARG A 96 -16.07 -1.69 6.73
C ARG A 96 -15.59 -2.81 5.79
N PRO A 97 -15.69 -4.09 6.21
CA PRO A 97 -15.37 -5.22 5.35
C PRO A 97 -16.15 -5.13 4.03
N PRO A 98 -15.48 -5.13 2.86
CA PRO A 98 -16.12 -4.98 1.56
C PRO A 98 -16.71 -6.31 1.06
N ILE A 99 -17.47 -6.98 1.92
CA ILE A 99 -18.13 -8.28 1.70
C ILE A 99 -19.62 -8.10 1.45
N ASP A 100 -20.28 -9.15 0.97
CA ASP A 100 -21.73 -9.18 0.74
C ASP A 100 -22.22 -7.96 -0.07
N GLY A 101 -23.13 -7.18 0.51
CA GLY A 101 -23.69 -5.96 -0.10
C GLY A 101 -22.64 -4.87 -0.35
N LEU A 102 -21.51 -4.88 0.35
CA LEU A 102 -20.41 -3.92 0.22
C LEU A 102 -19.34 -4.37 -0.79
N ARG A 103 -19.46 -5.58 -1.36
CA ARG A 103 -18.61 -5.95 -2.48
C ARG A 103 -18.88 -4.99 -3.65
N PHE A 104 -17.79 -4.52 -4.25
CA PHE A 104 -17.80 -3.56 -5.35
C PHE A 104 -18.44 -2.21 -5.03
N THR A 105 -18.48 -1.79 -3.77
CA THR A 105 -18.87 -0.42 -3.39
C THR A 105 -17.64 0.36 -2.92
N PRO A 106 -17.63 1.70 -3.02
CA PRO A 106 -16.63 2.52 -2.35
C PRO A 106 -16.50 2.17 -0.85
N PRO A 107 -15.31 2.29 -0.26
CA PRO A 107 -15.09 1.95 1.14
C PRO A 107 -15.82 2.92 2.08
N GLU A 108 -16.50 2.36 3.07
CA GLU A 108 -17.18 3.12 4.12
C GLU A 108 -16.37 3.12 5.41
N SER A 109 -16.42 4.19 6.20
CA SER A 109 -15.74 4.25 7.52
C SER A 109 -16.11 3.06 8.39
N TYR A 110 -15.12 2.44 9.03
CA TYR A 110 -15.38 1.39 10.00
C TYR A 110 -16.14 1.94 11.21
N THR A 111 -17.08 1.15 11.74
CA THR A 111 -17.82 1.48 12.98
C THR A 111 -17.33 0.54 14.08
N TYR A 112 -16.71 1.11 15.11
CA TYR A 112 -16.23 0.37 16.27
C TYR A 112 -17.41 0.08 17.21
N ASN A 113 -17.74 -1.19 17.38
CA ASN A 113 -18.87 -1.63 18.23
C ASN A 113 -18.47 -1.81 19.71
N SER A 114 -17.22 -1.52 20.05
CA SER A 114 -16.65 -1.64 21.39
C SER A 114 -15.81 -0.39 21.68
N SER A 115 -15.71 -0.02 22.96
CA SER A 115 -14.82 1.05 23.41
C SER A 115 -13.34 0.67 23.36
N THR A 116 -13.02 -0.60 23.06
CA THR A 116 -11.67 -1.12 22.93
C THR A 116 -11.52 -1.98 21.67
N PHE A 117 -10.35 -1.92 21.04
CA PHE A 117 -9.98 -2.74 19.89
C PHE A 117 -8.57 -3.32 20.08
N GLN A 118 -8.43 -4.64 19.94
CA GLN A 118 -7.17 -5.35 20.07
C GLN A 118 -6.42 -5.35 18.72
N ALA A 119 -5.44 -4.47 18.58
CA ALA A 119 -4.59 -4.34 17.41
C ALA A 119 -3.29 -5.15 17.58
N THR A 120 -3.40 -6.44 17.89
CA THR A 120 -2.25 -7.31 18.19
C THR A 120 -2.02 -8.40 17.14
N THR A 121 -2.89 -8.48 16.12
CA THR A 121 -2.90 -9.57 15.15
C THR A 121 -2.76 -9.03 13.74
N ALA A 122 -1.85 -9.61 12.96
CA ALA A 122 -1.70 -9.27 11.55
C ALA A 122 -3.02 -9.52 10.80
N PRO A 123 -3.53 -8.56 10.01
CA PRO A 123 -4.76 -8.75 9.25
C PRO A 123 -4.52 -9.70 8.07
N PRO A 124 -5.58 -10.31 7.50
CA PRO A 124 -5.45 -11.04 6.24
C PRO A 124 -4.99 -10.11 5.11
N ALA A 125 -4.31 -10.67 4.12
CA ALA A 125 -4.07 -10.00 2.85
C ALA A 125 -5.38 -9.94 2.05
N CYS A 126 -5.48 -8.98 1.12
CA CYS A 126 -6.64 -8.93 0.22
C CYS A 126 -6.65 -10.12 -0.75
N MET A 127 -7.84 -10.49 -1.24
CA MET A 127 -8.03 -11.55 -2.23
C MET A 127 -7.05 -11.42 -3.41
N GLN A 128 -6.20 -12.44 -3.55
CA GLN A 128 -5.15 -12.54 -4.57
C GLN A 128 -4.71 -14.00 -4.72
N ASP A 129 -3.91 -14.29 -5.74
CA ASP A 129 -3.25 -15.59 -5.85
C ASP A 129 -2.17 -15.72 -4.76
N ASN A 130 -2.40 -16.59 -3.79
CA ASN A 130 -1.52 -16.85 -2.64
C ASN A 130 -0.75 -18.18 -2.74
N SER A 131 -0.76 -18.82 -3.92
CA SER A 131 -0.10 -20.12 -4.15
C SER A 131 1.41 -20.10 -3.85
N SER A 132 2.04 -18.92 -3.89
CA SER A 132 3.48 -18.74 -3.70
C SER A 132 3.89 -18.27 -2.31
N ASN A 133 2.96 -17.84 -1.44
CA ASN A 133 3.32 -17.19 -0.17
C ASN A 133 2.48 -17.62 1.06
N ASN A 134 1.54 -18.56 0.91
CA ASN A 134 0.72 -19.15 1.99
C ASN A 134 0.10 -18.11 2.95
N GLN A 135 -0.10 -16.87 2.51
CA GLN A 135 -0.72 -15.83 3.31
C GLN A 135 -2.22 -16.11 3.45
N THR A 136 -2.78 -15.85 4.63
CA THR A 136 -4.24 -15.81 4.78
C THR A 136 -4.79 -14.69 3.93
N ILE A 137 -5.72 -15.02 3.02
CA ILE A 137 -6.39 -14.06 2.15
C ILE A 137 -7.87 -13.95 2.51
N SER A 138 -8.43 -12.75 2.36
CA SER A 138 -9.85 -12.47 2.59
C SER A 138 -10.30 -11.26 1.77
N GLU A 139 -11.61 -11.15 1.53
CA GLU A 139 -12.22 -9.89 1.08
C GLU A 139 -12.30 -8.87 2.23
N ASP A 140 -12.49 -9.35 3.45
CA ASP A 140 -12.32 -8.55 4.65
C ASP A 140 -10.83 -8.30 4.88
N CYS A 141 -10.29 -7.25 4.23
CA CYS A 141 -8.85 -6.97 4.21
C CYS A 141 -8.50 -5.49 4.39
N LEU A 142 -9.47 -4.59 4.59
CA LEU A 142 -9.27 -3.13 4.67
C LEU A 142 -8.77 -2.68 6.05
N TYR A 143 -7.54 -3.10 6.33
CA TYR A 143 -6.82 -2.86 7.57
C TYR A 143 -5.52 -2.09 7.32
N LEU A 144 -5.02 -1.45 8.37
CA LEU A 144 -3.69 -0.87 8.40
C LEU A 144 -2.92 -1.30 9.65
N ASN A 145 -1.61 -1.19 9.57
CA ASN A 145 -0.71 -1.40 10.70
C ASN A 145 -0.01 -0.07 11.03
N VAL A 146 0.17 0.23 12.31
CA VAL A 146 0.92 1.39 12.81
C VAL A 146 2.10 0.91 13.65
N TYR A 147 3.27 1.48 13.40
CA TYR A 147 4.49 1.23 14.16
C TYR A 147 5.06 2.57 14.61
N SER A 148 5.44 2.67 15.88
CA SER A 148 5.96 3.90 16.47
C SER A 148 7.11 3.61 17.45
N PRO A 149 7.99 4.59 17.73
CA PRO A 149 8.88 4.50 18.89
C PRO A 149 8.08 4.28 20.18
N ALA A 150 8.61 3.47 21.10
CA ALA A 150 7.93 3.11 22.33
C ALA A 150 7.55 4.35 23.16
N GLY A 151 6.30 4.41 23.60
CA GLY A 151 5.77 5.52 24.39
C GLY A 151 5.38 6.76 23.60
N SER A 152 5.47 6.74 22.26
CA SER A 152 4.91 7.79 21.40
C SER A 152 3.40 7.91 21.63
N ASN A 153 2.91 9.14 21.85
CA ASN A 153 1.51 9.43 22.11
C ASN A 153 1.20 10.91 21.84
N ALA A 154 -0.07 11.27 21.95
CA ALA A 154 -0.58 12.63 21.70
C ALA A 154 0.01 13.74 22.60
N THR A 155 0.61 13.41 23.74
CA THR A 155 1.16 14.36 24.73
C THR A 155 2.66 14.64 24.55
N ASN A 156 3.34 13.88 23.70
CA ASN A 156 4.75 14.07 23.36
C ASN A 156 4.91 14.98 22.14
N ASN A 157 6.16 15.33 21.81
CA ASN A 157 6.49 15.96 20.52
C ASN A 157 6.01 15.06 19.38
N TRP A 158 5.16 15.60 18.50
CA TRP A 158 4.68 14.85 17.35
C TRP A 158 5.80 14.53 16.37
N LEU A 159 5.75 13.32 15.83
CA LEU A 159 6.71 12.80 14.86
C LEU A 159 6.15 12.91 13.43
N PRO A 160 7.00 13.08 12.41
CA PRO A 160 6.56 12.95 11.02
C PRO A 160 5.98 11.54 10.77
N VAL A 161 5.08 11.42 9.81
CA VAL A 161 4.39 10.16 9.50
C VAL A 161 4.77 9.72 8.10
N MET A 162 5.18 8.46 7.94
CA MET A 162 5.40 7.83 6.64
C MET A 162 4.38 6.73 6.40
N VAL A 163 3.61 6.84 5.30
CA VAL A 163 2.53 5.90 4.97
C VAL A 163 2.90 5.09 3.74
N TRP A 164 3.12 3.80 3.92
CA TRP A 164 3.48 2.83 2.89
C TRP A 164 2.26 2.32 2.13
N VAL A 165 2.34 2.40 0.79
CA VAL A 165 1.43 1.79 -0.17
C VAL A 165 2.23 0.78 -0.99
N TYR A 166 1.96 -0.51 -0.79
CA TYR A 166 2.71 -1.58 -1.44
C TYR A 166 2.46 -1.65 -2.96
N GLY A 167 3.42 -2.25 -3.67
CA GLY A 167 3.31 -2.61 -5.09
C GLY A 167 2.71 -4.02 -5.30
N GLY A 168 2.88 -4.57 -6.50
CA GLY A 168 2.35 -5.89 -6.86
C GLY A 168 1.33 -5.87 -8.00
N SER A 169 1.57 -5.00 -8.99
CA SER A 169 0.80 -4.99 -10.25
C SER A 169 -0.72 -4.88 -10.07
N PHE A 170 -1.16 -4.23 -8.98
CA PHE A 170 -2.56 -4.13 -8.54
C PHE A 170 -3.27 -5.45 -8.27
N THR A 171 -2.59 -6.60 -8.34
CA THR A 171 -3.19 -7.95 -8.27
C THR A 171 -2.62 -8.80 -7.14
N SER A 172 -1.51 -8.38 -6.54
CA SER A 172 -0.89 -8.98 -5.36
C SER A 172 -0.30 -7.91 -4.45
N GLY A 173 0.07 -8.30 -3.23
CA GLY A 173 0.66 -7.44 -2.21
C GLY A 173 -0.03 -7.57 -0.86
N SER A 174 0.70 -7.23 0.21
CA SER A 174 0.19 -7.27 1.58
C SER A 174 1.08 -6.42 2.48
N ILE A 175 0.47 -5.70 3.43
CA ILE A 175 1.22 -4.99 4.48
C ILE A 175 2.03 -5.93 5.38
N ASN A 176 1.66 -7.22 5.46
CA ASN A 176 2.38 -8.20 6.29
C ASN A 176 3.77 -8.52 5.72
N THR A 177 4.01 -8.25 4.43
CA THR A 177 5.32 -8.42 3.79
C THR A 177 6.27 -7.24 4.11
N TYR A 178 5.75 -6.15 4.68
CA TYR A 178 6.49 -4.91 4.93
C TYR A 178 6.37 -4.47 6.40
N PRO A 179 6.88 -5.26 7.36
CA PRO A 179 6.89 -4.85 8.76
C PRO A 179 7.77 -3.60 8.95
N GLY A 180 7.23 -2.59 9.65
CA GLY A 180 7.91 -1.31 9.89
C GLY A 180 9.10 -1.36 10.86
N THR A 181 9.31 -2.50 11.54
CA THR A 181 10.30 -2.61 12.62
C THR A 181 11.73 -2.27 12.20
N ALA A 182 12.16 -2.74 11.04
CA ALA A 182 13.53 -2.54 10.58
C ALA A 182 13.79 -1.08 10.16
N ILE A 183 12.85 -0.46 9.44
CA ILE A 183 13.00 0.93 9.01
C ILE A 183 12.94 1.90 10.19
N LEU A 184 12.12 1.61 11.21
CA LEU A 184 12.10 2.40 12.44
C LEU A 184 13.35 2.22 13.29
N ALA A 185 13.92 1.01 13.36
CA ALA A 185 15.20 0.81 14.05
C ALA A 185 16.33 1.61 13.37
N TYR A 186 16.34 1.68 12.04
CA TYR A 186 17.28 2.53 11.31
C TYR A 186 17.02 4.02 11.54
N ALA A 187 15.75 4.43 11.63
CA ALA A 187 15.35 5.79 11.95
C ALA A 187 15.85 6.23 13.34
N GLU A 188 15.76 5.34 14.32
CA GLU A 188 16.26 5.58 15.68
C GLU A 188 17.79 5.71 15.69
N GLN A 189 18.51 4.81 15.01
CA GLN A 189 19.98 4.87 14.87
C GLN A 189 20.48 6.17 14.20
N THR A 190 19.65 6.78 13.35
CA THR A 190 19.99 7.99 12.60
C THR A 190 19.38 9.26 13.21
N GLU A 191 18.79 9.16 14.42
CA GLU A 191 18.16 10.26 15.15
C GLU A 191 17.04 10.96 14.35
N ARG A 192 16.30 10.19 13.55
CA ARG A 192 15.20 10.66 12.69
C ARG A 192 13.92 9.85 12.94
N PRO A 193 13.40 9.80 14.17
CA PRO A 193 12.21 9.02 14.49
C PRO A 193 10.99 9.50 13.69
N PHE A 194 10.15 8.55 13.28
CA PHE A 194 8.90 8.82 12.57
C PHE A 194 7.86 7.75 12.93
N ILE A 195 6.59 7.96 12.58
CA ILE A 195 5.53 6.95 12.67
C ILE A 195 5.41 6.27 11.32
N PHE A 196 5.51 4.94 11.28
CA PHE A 196 5.31 4.16 10.06
C PHE A 196 3.90 3.58 10.04
N VAL A 197 3.17 3.80 8.95
CA VAL A 197 1.85 3.23 8.70
C VAL A 197 1.89 2.43 7.40
N ALA A 198 1.31 1.24 7.36
CA ALA A 198 1.14 0.46 6.12
C ALA A 198 -0.34 0.15 5.89
N ILE A 199 -0.84 0.39 4.67
CA ILE A 199 -2.26 0.29 4.33
C ILE A 199 -2.52 -0.85 3.34
N ASN A 200 -3.47 -1.74 3.65
CA ASN A 200 -4.05 -2.66 2.65
C ASN A 200 -5.06 -1.95 1.76
N TYR A 201 -5.17 -2.40 0.51
CA TYR A 201 -6.19 -1.96 -0.44
C TYR A 201 -6.63 -3.14 -1.32
N ARG A 202 -7.88 -3.13 -1.80
CA ARG A 202 -8.41 -4.22 -2.64
C ARG A 202 -7.60 -4.37 -3.93
N LEU A 203 -7.44 -5.62 -4.35
CA LEU A 203 -6.61 -6.04 -5.48
C LEU A 203 -7.45 -6.68 -6.59
N GLY A 204 -6.86 -6.78 -7.77
CA GLY A 204 -7.44 -7.45 -8.94
C GLY A 204 -8.84 -6.92 -9.26
N VAL A 205 -9.74 -7.83 -9.63
CA VAL A 205 -11.14 -7.53 -9.91
C VAL A 205 -11.88 -6.93 -8.71
N PHE A 206 -11.46 -7.23 -7.48
CA PHE A 206 -12.09 -6.71 -6.26
C PHE A 206 -11.88 -5.22 -6.05
N GLY A 207 -10.70 -4.70 -6.45
CA GLY A 207 -10.34 -3.28 -6.29
C GLY A 207 -10.19 -2.51 -7.59
N TRP A 208 -9.97 -3.19 -8.70
CA TRP A 208 -9.55 -2.62 -9.98
C TRP A 208 -10.30 -3.26 -11.14
N GLY A 209 -11.55 -3.67 -10.90
CA GLY A 209 -12.46 -4.15 -11.94
C GLY A 209 -12.57 -3.14 -13.08
N THR A 210 -12.66 -3.65 -14.31
CA THR A 210 -12.56 -2.87 -15.54
C THR A 210 -13.75 -3.11 -16.47
N GLY A 211 -13.95 -2.20 -17.43
CA GLY A 211 -15.06 -2.23 -18.40
C GLY A 211 -16.34 -1.54 -17.92
N SER A 212 -17.32 -1.49 -18.81
CA SER A 212 -18.60 -0.79 -18.66
C SER A 212 -19.34 -1.19 -17.39
N GLY A 213 -19.42 -2.49 -17.10
CA GLY A 213 -20.12 -3.00 -15.93
C GLY A 213 -19.61 -2.44 -14.61
N PHE A 214 -18.30 -2.31 -14.42
CA PHE A 214 -17.73 -1.70 -13.22
C PHE A 214 -17.87 -0.18 -13.23
N ALA A 215 -17.64 0.45 -14.38
CA ALA A 215 -17.73 1.90 -14.55
C ALA A 215 -19.14 2.45 -14.25
N GLU A 216 -20.17 1.86 -14.83
CA GLU A 216 -21.56 2.31 -14.71
C GLU A 216 -22.15 2.05 -13.32
N ASN A 217 -21.57 1.11 -12.57
CA ASN A 217 -21.97 0.78 -11.19
C ASN A 217 -21.11 1.46 -10.12
N ASN A 218 -20.31 2.48 -10.47
CA ASN A 218 -19.42 3.20 -9.55
C ASN A 218 -18.45 2.27 -8.79
N ALA A 219 -17.99 1.22 -9.48
CA ALA A 219 -17.12 0.16 -8.97
C ALA A 219 -15.73 0.17 -9.62
N ALA A 220 -15.38 1.23 -10.35
CA ALA A 220 -14.04 1.45 -10.87
C ALA A 220 -13.11 2.05 -9.80
N ASN A 221 -11.81 1.78 -9.90
CA ASN A 221 -10.76 2.37 -9.06
C ASN A 221 -10.99 2.21 -7.54
N LEU A 222 -11.68 1.15 -7.12
CA LEU A 222 -12.00 0.89 -5.72
C LEU A 222 -10.76 0.73 -4.83
N GLY A 223 -9.66 0.18 -5.34
CA GLY A 223 -8.38 0.09 -4.63
C GLY A 223 -7.74 1.46 -4.40
N LEU A 224 -7.86 2.40 -5.36
CA LEU A 224 -7.42 3.79 -5.15
C LEU A 224 -8.26 4.47 -4.07
N ARG A 225 -9.57 4.23 -4.09
CA ARG A 225 -10.51 4.74 -3.08
C ARG A 225 -10.23 4.15 -1.69
N ASP A 226 -9.78 2.89 -1.60
CA ASP A 226 -9.33 2.27 -0.35
C ASP A 226 -8.08 2.97 0.20
N ILE A 227 -7.08 3.25 -0.66
CA ILE A 227 -5.88 4.00 -0.26
C ILE A 227 -6.26 5.38 0.27
N MET A 228 -7.15 6.11 -0.42
CA MET A 228 -7.65 7.40 0.05
C MET A 228 -8.36 7.27 1.41
N LYS A 229 -9.11 6.19 1.61
CA LYS A 229 -9.83 5.96 2.87
C LYS A 229 -8.88 5.64 4.02
N GLY A 230 -7.84 4.83 3.79
CA GLY A 230 -6.79 4.59 4.77
C GLY A 230 -6.00 5.85 5.11
N LEU A 231 -5.66 6.68 4.12
CA LEU A 231 -5.03 7.98 4.35
C LEU A 231 -5.94 8.95 5.12
N SER A 232 -7.25 8.91 4.87
CA SER A 232 -8.23 9.70 5.64
C SER A 232 -8.23 9.26 7.11
N TRP A 233 -8.18 7.94 7.37
CA TRP A 233 -8.03 7.43 8.74
C TRP A 233 -6.73 7.91 9.39
N VAL A 234 -5.62 7.97 8.65
CA VAL A 234 -4.34 8.52 9.15
C VAL A 234 -4.52 9.98 9.57
N GLN A 235 -5.11 10.81 8.71
CA GLN A 235 -5.37 12.22 9.02
C GLN A 235 -6.21 12.41 10.29
N GLU A 236 -7.23 11.57 10.44
CA GLU A 236 -8.17 11.63 11.56
C GLU A 236 -7.57 11.13 12.89
N ASN A 237 -6.68 10.14 12.86
CA ASN A 237 -6.34 9.35 14.05
C ASN A 237 -4.85 9.31 14.42
N ILE A 238 -3.92 9.63 13.52
CA ILE A 238 -2.49 9.34 13.74
C ILE A 238 -1.87 10.14 14.90
N TRP A 239 -2.48 11.26 15.25
CA TRP A 239 -2.09 12.08 16.41
C TRP A 239 -2.13 11.28 17.72
N ALA A 240 -3.06 10.32 17.86
CA ALA A 240 -3.16 9.50 19.06
C ALA A 240 -1.91 8.64 19.27
N PHE A 241 -1.26 8.23 18.17
CA PHE A 241 -0.03 7.45 18.12
C PHE A 241 1.23 8.32 18.21
N GLY A 242 1.08 9.64 18.39
CA GLY A 242 2.18 10.60 18.42
C GLY A 242 2.65 11.07 17.04
N GLY A 243 1.87 10.83 15.98
CA GLY A 243 2.16 11.33 14.63
C GLY A 243 1.60 12.72 14.36
N ASN A 244 2.28 13.51 13.56
CA ASN A 244 1.80 14.80 13.10
C ASN A 244 0.98 14.66 11.80
N PRO A 245 -0.36 14.89 11.81
CA PRO A 245 -1.19 14.79 10.61
C PRO A 245 -0.80 15.80 9.51
N ASP A 246 -0.16 16.92 9.88
CA ASP A 246 0.31 17.94 8.93
C ASP A 246 1.65 17.56 8.26
N GLN A 247 2.34 16.52 8.75
CA GLN A 247 3.63 16.04 8.23
C GLN A 247 3.56 14.59 7.78
N VAL A 248 2.52 14.27 7.00
CA VAL A 248 2.33 12.96 6.38
C VAL A 248 3.07 12.91 5.03
N THR A 249 3.99 11.95 4.89
CA THR A 249 4.63 11.57 3.63
C THR A 249 4.09 10.22 3.17
N VAL A 250 3.44 10.17 2.01
CA VAL A 250 3.02 8.89 1.42
C VAL A 250 4.14 8.33 0.54
N PHE A 251 4.41 7.04 0.63
CA PHE A 251 5.43 6.41 -0.23
C PHE A 251 5.07 5.00 -0.64
N GLY A 252 5.60 4.57 -1.77
CA GLY A 252 5.22 3.29 -2.37
C GLY A 252 6.10 2.92 -3.55
N GLU A 253 6.06 1.64 -3.91
CA GLU A 253 6.83 1.05 -5.00
C GLU A 253 5.89 0.48 -6.08
N SER A 254 6.31 0.52 -7.35
CA SER A 254 5.58 -0.06 -8.49
C SER A 254 4.12 0.41 -8.54
N ALA A 255 3.14 -0.49 -8.43
CA ALA A 255 1.71 -0.16 -8.40
C ALA A 255 1.33 0.81 -7.26
N GLY A 256 2.04 0.76 -6.13
CA GLY A 256 1.88 1.73 -5.04
C GLY A 256 2.35 3.12 -5.46
N ALA A 257 3.53 3.23 -6.07
CA ALA A 257 4.05 4.47 -6.65
C ALA A 257 3.10 5.04 -7.73
N ILE A 258 2.56 4.18 -8.60
CA ILE A 258 1.56 4.58 -9.60
C ILE A 258 0.32 5.14 -8.88
N SER A 259 -0.22 4.46 -7.88
CA SER A 259 -1.40 4.92 -7.12
C SER A 259 -1.14 6.27 -6.45
N ILE A 260 0.02 6.45 -5.83
CA ILE A 260 0.45 7.71 -5.21
C ILE A 260 0.53 8.81 -6.24
N SER A 261 1.11 8.55 -7.42
CA SER A 261 1.20 9.55 -8.48
C SER A 261 -0.18 10.04 -8.95
N LEU A 262 -1.21 9.19 -8.89
CA LEU A 262 -2.59 9.62 -9.17
C LEU A 262 -3.07 10.57 -8.08
N LEU A 263 -2.96 10.17 -6.82
CA LEU A 263 -3.38 11.03 -5.70
C LEU A 263 -2.62 12.35 -5.69
N PHE A 264 -1.33 12.34 -5.99
CA PHE A 264 -0.48 13.53 -6.06
C PHE A 264 -0.96 14.53 -7.13
N LEU A 265 -1.48 14.03 -8.26
CA LEU A 265 -2.04 14.86 -9.32
C LEU A 265 -3.49 15.34 -9.02
N ASN A 266 -4.12 14.83 -7.97
CA ASN A 266 -5.42 15.31 -7.52
C ASN A 266 -5.24 16.57 -6.65
N GLN A 267 -5.38 17.75 -7.25
CA GLN A 267 -5.21 19.04 -6.55
C GLN A 267 -6.17 19.25 -5.36
N SER A 268 -7.24 18.46 -5.25
CA SER A 268 -8.19 18.52 -4.13
C SER A 268 -7.77 17.63 -2.95
N THR A 269 -6.70 16.85 -3.07
CA THR A 269 -6.23 16.02 -1.96
C THR A 269 -5.57 16.87 -0.88
N THR A 270 -5.98 16.65 0.37
CA THR A 270 -5.35 17.22 1.57
C THR A 270 -4.80 16.11 2.48
N LEU A 271 -4.67 14.90 1.94
CA LEU A 271 -4.41 13.69 2.71
C LEU A 271 -2.94 13.48 3.09
N PHE A 272 -2.02 14.19 2.46
CA PHE A 272 -0.58 14.12 2.73
C PHE A 272 0.13 15.39 2.23
N SER A 273 1.33 15.63 2.76
CA SER A 273 2.14 16.83 2.49
C SER A 273 3.32 16.56 1.56
N ALA A 274 3.78 15.31 1.47
CA ALA A 274 4.88 14.90 0.60
C ALA A 274 4.66 13.48 0.04
N ALA A 275 5.37 13.15 -1.04
CA ALA A 275 5.30 11.84 -1.67
C ALA A 275 6.67 11.32 -2.14
N ILE A 276 6.88 10.00 -2.04
CA ILE A 276 8.01 9.28 -2.64
C ILE A 276 7.46 8.18 -3.54
N MET A 277 7.90 8.12 -4.79
CA MET A 277 7.36 7.21 -5.82
C MET A 277 8.51 6.37 -6.40
N GLU A 278 8.61 5.12 -5.96
CA GLU A 278 9.69 4.22 -6.33
C GLU A 278 9.26 3.35 -7.53
N SER A 279 9.99 3.43 -8.65
CA SER A 279 9.77 2.55 -9.82
C SER A 279 8.35 2.55 -10.40
N GLY A 280 7.61 3.66 -10.29
CA GLY A 280 6.27 3.79 -10.89
C GLY A 280 5.75 5.23 -10.94
N ALA A 281 4.97 5.53 -11.97
CA ALA A 281 4.31 6.81 -12.18
C ALA A 281 3.04 6.65 -13.03
N GLN A 282 2.19 7.68 -13.07
CA GLN A 282 0.95 7.68 -13.86
C GLN A 282 1.18 7.39 -15.36
N SER A 283 2.35 7.75 -15.87
CA SER A 283 2.80 7.55 -17.25
C SER A 283 3.43 6.18 -17.52
N THR A 284 3.63 5.34 -16.50
CA THR A 284 4.20 3.98 -16.64
C THR A 284 3.22 3.09 -17.40
N ALA A 285 3.27 3.11 -18.74
CA ALA A 285 2.33 2.45 -19.65
C ALA A 285 3.00 1.30 -20.46
N PRO A 286 2.23 0.34 -21.00
CA PRO A 286 0.79 0.41 -21.25
C PRO A 286 -0.03 -0.14 -20.07
N ILE A 287 -0.59 0.76 -19.27
CA ILE A 287 -1.67 0.44 -18.33
C ILE A 287 -2.92 0.29 -19.19
N GLY A 288 -3.15 -0.92 -19.67
CA GLY A 288 -4.29 -1.28 -20.49
C GLY A 288 -3.92 -2.23 -21.61
N PRO A 289 -4.90 -2.99 -22.12
CA PRO A 289 -4.65 -3.87 -23.25
C PRO A 289 -4.18 -3.10 -24.49
N THR A 290 -3.13 -3.60 -25.14
CA THR A 290 -2.53 -2.95 -26.32
C THR A 290 -3.25 -3.34 -27.62
N ASN A 291 -3.82 -4.54 -27.66
CA ASN A 291 -4.54 -5.11 -28.81
C ASN A 291 -6.01 -5.41 -28.52
N THR A 292 -6.49 -5.08 -27.32
CA THR A 292 -7.88 -5.26 -26.89
C THR A 292 -8.33 -4.03 -26.08
N THR A 293 -9.54 -4.05 -25.57
CA THR A 293 -10.13 -2.99 -24.77
C THR A 293 -10.39 -3.46 -23.34
N TRP A 294 -10.60 -2.50 -22.44
CA TRP A 294 -11.11 -2.77 -21.10
C TRP A 294 -12.46 -3.51 -21.12
N GLU A 295 -13.26 -3.31 -22.17
CA GLU A 295 -14.53 -4.02 -22.34
C GLU A 295 -14.33 -5.49 -22.71
N ASP A 296 -13.28 -5.80 -23.48
CA ASP A 296 -12.94 -7.18 -23.81
C ASP A 296 -12.52 -7.95 -22.54
N ALA A 297 -11.75 -7.31 -21.66
CA ALA A 297 -11.39 -7.90 -20.36
C ALA A 297 -12.62 -8.15 -19.46
N TYR A 298 -13.59 -7.23 -19.46
CA TYR A 298 -14.86 -7.41 -18.77
C TYR A 298 -15.67 -8.57 -19.36
N THR A 299 -15.79 -8.62 -20.69
CA THR A 299 -16.51 -9.68 -21.40
C THR A 299 -15.85 -11.05 -21.17
N ALA A 300 -14.51 -11.12 -21.19
CA ALA A 300 -13.76 -12.32 -20.87
C ALA A 300 -14.00 -12.78 -19.43
N LEU A 301 -14.05 -11.86 -18.46
CA LEU A 301 -14.39 -12.19 -17.08
C LEU A 301 -15.81 -12.74 -16.95
N LEU A 302 -16.78 -12.15 -17.64
CA LEU A 302 -18.16 -12.67 -17.67
C LEU A 302 -18.20 -14.08 -18.26
N ALA A 303 -17.43 -14.34 -19.31
CA ALA A 303 -17.36 -15.67 -19.93
C ALA A 303 -16.72 -16.70 -19.01
N THR A 304 -15.59 -16.38 -18.37
CA THR A 304 -14.89 -17.34 -17.48
C THR A 304 -15.65 -17.63 -16.19
N THR A 305 -16.56 -16.74 -15.78
CA THR A 305 -17.38 -16.88 -14.57
C THR A 305 -18.82 -17.31 -14.82
N ASN A 306 -19.19 -17.58 -16.08
CA ASN A 306 -20.57 -17.90 -16.50
C ASN A 306 -21.60 -16.81 -16.19
N CYS A 307 -21.19 -15.54 -16.20
CA CYS A 307 -22.04 -14.38 -15.97
C CYS A 307 -22.49 -13.65 -17.26
N THR A 308 -22.25 -14.22 -18.44
CA THR A 308 -22.63 -13.62 -19.73
C THR A 308 -24.15 -13.50 -19.92
N SER A 309 -24.90 -14.50 -19.45
CA SER A 309 -26.37 -14.55 -19.50
C SER A 309 -26.90 -15.20 -18.22
N PRO A 310 -27.04 -14.42 -17.12
CA PRO A 310 -27.48 -14.95 -15.84
C PRO A 310 -28.83 -15.65 -15.97
N SER A 311 -28.94 -16.87 -15.43
CA SER A 311 -30.08 -17.77 -15.62
C SER A 311 -31.37 -17.28 -14.93
N ALA A 312 -31.26 -16.31 -14.03
CA ALA A 312 -32.36 -15.73 -13.28
C ALA A 312 -32.80 -14.40 -13.93
N GLY A 313 -34.06 -14.33 -14.38
CA GLY A 313 -34.63 -13.10 -14.93
C GLY A 313 -34.49 -11.93 -13.95
N ASN A 314 -34.04 -10.78 -14.47
CA ASN A 314 -33.72 -9.52 -13.78
C ASN A 314 -32.35 -9.40 -13.08
N VAL A 315 -31.45 -10.40 -13.19
CA VAL A 315 -30.07 -10.26 -12.70
C VAL A 315 -29.17 -9.70 -13.82
N THR A 316 -28.52 -8.57 -13.57
CA THR A 316 -27.54 -8.02 -14.52
C THR A 316 -26.22 -8.81 -14.47
N GLN A 317 -25.41 -8.70 -15.53
CA GLN A 317 -24.09 -9.32 -15.59
C GLN A 317 -23.19 -8.90 -14.40
N PHE A 318 -23.24 -7.62 -14.03
CA PHE A 318 -22.52 -7.09 -12.86
C PHE A 318 -23.04 -7.68 -11.53
N GLN A 319 -24.36 -7.82 -11.38
CA GLN A 319 -24.96 -8.46 -10.19
C GLN A 319 -24.58 -9.94 -10.09
N CYS A 320 -24.47 -10.64 -11.22
CA CYS A 320 -23.95 -12.01 -11.26
C CYS A 320 -22.52 -12.07 -10.70
N LEU A 321 -21.60 -11.22 -11.19
CA LEU A 321 -20.23 -11.15 -10.67
C LEU A 321 -20.19 -10.83 -9.17
N LYS A 322 -21.04 -9.90 -8.73
CA LYS A 322 -21.15 -9.51 -7.32
C LYS A 322 -21.62 -10.65 -6.43
N ALA A 323 -22.44 -11.57 -6.93
CA ALA A 323 -22.98 -12.69 -6.15
C ALA A 323 -22.08 -13.93 -6.10
N LEU A 324 -21.01 -14.00 -6.90
CA LEU A 324 -20.11 -15.17 -6.93
C LEU A 324 -19.39 -15.40 -5.59
N PRO A 325 -19.06 -16.64 -5.22
CA PRO A 325 -18.06 -16.87 -4.18
C PRO A 325 -16.74 -16.17 -4.53
N ALA A 326 -16.07 -15.57 -3.54
CA ALA A 326 -14.83 -14.81 -3.77
C ALA A 326 -13.77 -15.64 -4.52
N GLN A 327 -13.66 -16.93 -4.18
CA GLN A 327 -12.71 -17.83 -4.82
C GLN A 327 -13.02 -18.11 -6.30
N GLU A 328 -14.30 -18.17 -6.67
CA GLU A 328 -14.72 -18.35 -8.07
C GLU A 328 -14.44 -17.10 -8.89
N LEU A 329 -14.71 -15.92 -8.32
CA LEU A 329 -14.37 -14.66 -8.95
C LEU A 329 -12.85 -14.49 -9.12
N LEU A 330 -12.05 -14.87 -8.11
CA LEU A 330 -10.59 -14.90 -8.20
C LEU A 330 -10.11 -15.88 -9.28
N ARG A 331 -10.67 -17.09 -9.35
CA ARG A 331 -10.37 -18.05 -10.43
C ARG A 331 -10.70 -17.47 -11.81
N GLY A 332 -11.83 -16.80 -11.95
CA GLY A 332 -12.23 -16.09 -13.17
C GLY A 332 -11.20 -15.04 -13.58
N GLN A 333 -10.75 -14.21 -12.64
CA GLN A 333 -9.67 -13.24 -12.87
C GLN A 333 -8.38 -13.92 -13.35
N LEU A 334 -7.96 -15.00 -12.70
CA LEU A 334 -6.72 -15.70 -13.05
C LEU A 334 -6.82 -16.34 -14.44
N ALA A 335 -8.01 -16.84 -14.80
CA ALA A 335 -8.28 -17.36 -16.14
C ALA A 335 -8.18 -16.27 -17.20
N VAL A 336 -8.72 -15.06 -16.95
CA VAL A 336 -8.59 -13.91 -17.88
C VAL A 336 -7.13 -13.49 -18.01
N ARG A 337 -6.40 -13.34 -16.89
CA ARG A 337 -4.98 -12.93 -16.90
C ARG A 337 -4.09 -13.88 -17.71
N ASN A 338 -4.43 -15.17 -17.76
CA ASN A 338 -3.68 -16.18 -18.50
C ASN A 338 -3.98 -16.20 -20.01
N GLN A 339 -4.94 -15.42 -20.50
CA GLN A 339 -5.20 -15.30 -21.94
C GLN A 339 -4.12 -14.43 -22.59
N THR A 340 -3.62 -14.87 -23.75
CA THR A 340 -2.50 -14.24 -24.46
C THR A 340 -2.73 -12.76 -24.75
N GLU A 341 -3.96 -12.37 -25.05
CA GLU A 341 -4.36 -10.99 -25.34
C GLU A 341 -4.27 -10.03 -24.15
N PHE A 342 -4.26 -10.56 -22.92
CA PHE A 342 -4.14 -9.79 -21.69
C PHE A 342 -2.78 -9.96 -20.99
N ALA A 343 -1.94 -10.88 -21.46
CA ALA A 343 -0.67 -11.24 -20.83
C ALA A 343 0.37 -10.10 -20.76
N ALA A 344 0.28 -9.13 -21.66
CA ALA A 344 1.23 -8.01 -21.76
C ALA A 344 0.77 -6.72 -21.06
N GLY A 345 -0.46 -6.66 -20.55
CA GLY A 345 -1.08 -5.43 -20.01
C GLY A 345 -1.62 -5.58 -18.59
N PHE A 346 -1.60 -4.47 -17.83
CA PHE A 346 -2.26 -4.40 -16.53
C PHE A 346 -3.78 -4.26 -16.72
N ILE A 347 -4.48 -5.38 -16.94
CA ILE A 347 -5.96 -5.38 -17.12
C ILE A 347 -6.75 -5.07 -15.84
N TYR A 348 -6.09 -5.20 -14.68
CA TYR A 348 -6.58 -4.70 -13.41
C TYR A 348 -5.68 -3.52 -13.05
N GLY A 349 -6.24 -2.32 -13.15
CA GLY A 349 -5.48 -1.09 -12.94
C GLY A 349 -6.35 0.14 -13.12
N LYS A 350 -5.69 1.30 -13.19
CA LYS A 350 -6.34 2.61 -13.31
C LYS A 350 -7.29 2.68 -14.50
N LEU A 351 -8.55 3.03 -14.23
CA LEU A 351 -9.48 3.50 -15.25
C LEU A 351 -9.53 5.03 -15.26
N CYS A 352 -9.18 5.62 -16.39
CA CYS A 352 -9.46 7.03 -16.70
C CYS A 352 -10.61 7.10 -17.68
N GLN A 353 -11.78 7.55 -17.25
CA GLN A 353 -12.84 7.86 -18.21
C GLN A 353 -12.50 9.17 -18.93
N LYS A 354 -12.64 9.19 -20.27
CA LYS A 354 -12.67 10.44 -21.02
C LYS A 354 -13.92 11.22 -20.58
N SER A 355 -13.74 12.43 -20.07
CA SER A 355 -14.85 13.37 -19.95
C SER A 355 -15.55 13.55 -21.30
N LYS A 356 -16.89 13.60 -21.30
CA LYS A 356 -17.70 13.97 -22.49
C LYS A 356 -17.29 15.33 -23.08
N THR A 357 -16.56 16.17 -22.35
CA THR A 357 -16.06 17.49 -22.78
C THR A 357 -14.62 17.48 -23.32
N GLY A 358 -14.02 16.30 -23.57
CA GLY A 358 -12.83 16.18 -24.43
C GLY A 358 -11.48 16.57 -23.84
N TYR A 359 -11.41 17.22 -22.66
CA TYR A 359 -10.14 17.77 -22.15
C TYR A 359 -9.66 17.27 -20.78
N ARG A 360 -10.44 16.47 -20.04
CA ARG A 360 -9.98 15.89 -18.76
C ARG A 360 -10.40 14.42 -18.64
N SER A 361 -9.43 13.55 -18.42
CA SER A 361 -9.67 12.20 -17.93
C SER A 361 -9.83 12.28 -16.41
N ASN A 362 -11.05 12.13 -15.89
CA ASN A 362 -11.26 12.03 -14.44
C ASN A 362 -11.00 10.58 -14.04
N CYS A 363 -9.89 10.36 -13.34
CA CYS A 363 -9.49 9.03 -12.85
C CYS A 363 -9.63 8.91 -11.32
N TYR A 364 -10.31 9.88 -10.71
CA TYR A 364 -10.51 10.01 -9.25
C TYR A 364 -11.93 9.64 -8.81
N HIS A 365 -12.79 9.32 -9.77
CA HIS A 365 -14.13 8.79 -9.58
C HIS A 365 -14.20 7.42 -10.28
#